data_AF-A0A534K8W2-F1
#
_entry.id   AF-A0A534K8W2-F1
#
_cell.length_a   1.000
_cell.length_b   1.000
_cell.length_c   1.000
_cell.angle_alpha   90.00
_cell.angle_beta   90.00
_cell.angle_gamma   90.00
#
_symmetry.space_group_name_H-M   'P 1'
#
loop_
_entity.id
_entity.type
_entity.pdbx_description
1 polymer ?
#
loop_
_entity_poly.entity_id
_entity_poly.type
_entity_poly.pdbx_seq_one_letter_code
_entity_poly.pdbx_strand_id
1 'polypeptide(L)' 'MLKGTLVDMFTGLNVVDSAGEFVGVVRDTIETEDTWDSIVVEDEEGEMVVVVLEDIKSIDEFVELDVAGDELYQSSGG' A
#
# COMPACT_ATOMS: atom_id res chain seq x y z
N MET A 1 -17.80 10.43 9.60
CA MET A 1 -16.59 11.25 9.77
C MET A 1 -15.48 10.37 10.33
N LEU A 2 -14.99 9.42 9.52
CA LEU A 2 -13.79 8.61 9.78
C LEU A 2 -12.81 8.65 8.59
N LYS A 3 -13.29 9.13 7.43
CA LYS A 3 -12.60 9.19 6.13
C LYS A 3 -11.23 9.86 6.18
N GLY A 4 -11.10 11.05 6.77
CA GLY A 4 -9.80 11.75 6.85
C GLY A 4 -8.82 11.14 7.85
N THR A 5 -9.33 10.58 8.96
CA THR A 5 -8.48 10.07 10.04
C THR A 5 -7.73 8.81 9.64
N LEU A 6 -8.30 7.95 8.79
CA LEU A 6 -7.64 6.74 8.32
C LEU A 6 -6.54 7.05 7.31
N VAL A 7 -6.81 7.89 6.31
CA VAL A 7 -5.81 8.31 5.32
C VAL A 7 -4.61 8.93 6.01
N ASP A 8 -4.84 9.86 6.95
CA ASP A 8 -3.77 10.50 7.72
C ASP A 8 -2.96 9.52 8.60
N MET A 9 -3.51 8.36 8.96
CA MET A 9 -2.80 7.33 9.73
C MET A 9 -1.92 6.44 8.86
N PHE A 10 -2.29 6.19 7.61
CA PHE A 10 -1.52 5.34 6.70
C PHE A 10 -0.49 6.12 5.90
N THR A 11 -0.79 7.36 5.52
CA THR A 11 0.13 8.19 4.75
C THR A 11 1.45 8.37 5.51
N GLY A 12 2.54 8.04 4.84
CA GLY A 12 3.88 8.08 5.41
C GLY A 12 4.34 6.79 6.09
N LEU A 13 3.50 5.76 6.16
CA LEU A 13 3.93 4.43 6.60
C LEU A 13 4.80 3.77 5.54
N ASN A 14 5.84 3.08 6.00
CA ASN A 14 6.64 2.22 5.15
C ASN A 14 5.81 0.99 4.76
N VAL A 15 6.03 0.50 3.56
CA VAL A 15 5.45 -0.72 3.03
C VAL A 15 6.58 -1.72 2.85
N VAL A 16 6.38 -2.92 3.37
CA VAL A 16 7.31 -4.04 3.23
C VAL A 16 6.59 -5.24 2.63
N ASP A 17 7.30 -6.01 1.83
CA ASP A 17 6.75 -7.20 1.22
C ASP A 17 6.72 -8.41 2.19
N SER A 18 6.25 -9.55 1.72
CA SER A 18 6.19 -10.80 2.49
C SER A 18 7.56 -11.34 2.95
N ALA A 19 8.65 -10.91 2.31
CA ALA A 19 10.02 -11.21 2.71
C ALA A 19 10.58 -10.20 3.73
N GLY A 20 9.83 -9.13 4.02
CA GLY A 20 10.24 -8.03 4.87
C GLY A 20 11.17 -7.03 4.15
N GLU A 21 11.19 -7.06 2.81
CA GLU A 21 11.94 -6.11 2.00
C GLU A 21 11.15 -4.81 1.83
N PHE A 22 11.85 -3.68 1.84
CA PHE A 22 11.22 -2.37 1.69
C PHE A 22 10.73 -2.18 0.26
N VAL A 23 9.43 -1.88 0.12
CA VAL A 23 8.77 -1.64 -1.17
C VAL A 23 8.63 -0.14 -1.43
N GLY A 24 8.28 0.64 -0.41
CA GLY A 24 8.04 2.07 -0.57
C GLY A 24 7.28 2.70 0.59
N VAL A 25 6.71 3.87 0.34
CA VAL A 25 5.98 4.64 1.35
C VAL A 25 4.56 4.93 0.86
N VAL A 26 3.57 4.73 1.73
CA VAL A 26 2.18 5.08 1.42
C VAL A 26 2.06 6.59 1.20
N ARG A 27 1.60 6.98 0.02
CA ARG A 27 1.32 8.38 -0.33
C ARG A 27 -0.15 8.71 -0.22
N ASP A 28 -0.99 7.79 -0.67
CA ASP A 28 -2.44 8.03 -0.75
C ASP A 28 -3.20 6.72 -0.62
N THR A 29 -4.53 6.80 -0.58
CA THR A 29 -5.39 5.65 -0.49
C THR A 29 -6.60 5.80 -1.41
N ILE A 30 -7.07 4.69 -1.97
CA ILE A 30 -8.17 4.64 -2.94
C ILE A 30 -9.38 3.97 -2.30
N GLU A 31 -10.54 4.60 -2.44
CA GLU A 31 -11.83 4.12 -1.96
C GLU A 31 -12.77 3.88 -3.14
N THR A 32 -13.43 2.73 -3.16
CA THR A 32 -14.46 2.34 -4.13
C THR A 32 -15.76 2.05 -3.39
N GLU A 33 -16.86 2.70 -3.79
CA GLU A 33 -18.20 2.51 -3.19
C GLU A 33 -18.22 2.67 -1.64
N ASP A 34 -17.51 3.68 -1.13
CA ASP A 34 -17.36 3.95 0.32
C ASP A 34 -16.69 2.80 1.11
N THR A 35 -16.05 1.85 0.41
CA THR A 35 -15.20 0.81 0.96
C THR A 35 -13.75 1.07 0.55
N TRP A 36 -12.82 0.84 1.46
CA TRP A 36 -11.40 0.97 1.18
C TRP A 36 -10.98 -0.17 0.24
N ASP A 37 -10.26 0.15 -0.82
CA ASP A 37 -9.99 -0.78 -1.92
C ASP A 37 -8.49 -1.01 -2.12
N SER A 38 -7.71 0.07 -2.08
CA SER A 38 -6.26 0.00 -2.34
C SER A 38 -5.49 1.16 -1.70
N ILE A 39 -4.18 1.01 -1.60
CA ILE A 39 -3.22 2.05 -1.22
C ILE A 39 -2.31 2.40 -2.37
N VAL A 40 -1.85 3.64 -2.40
CA VAL A 40 -0.87 4.13 -3.36
C VAL A 40 0.47 4.27 -2.63
N VAL A 41 1.46 3.57 -3.12
CA VAL A 41 2.81 3.47 -2.55
C VAL A 41 3.79 4.12 -3.52
N GLU A 42 4.65 4.99 -3.04
CA GLU A 42 5.78 5.51 -3.82
C GLU A 42 7.04 4.73 -3.46
N ASP A 43 7.68 4.13 -4.47
CA ASP A 43 8.92 3.40 -4.29
C ASP A 43 10.16 4.31 -4.23
N GLU A 44 11.34 3.73 -4.12
CA GLU A 44 12.61 4.47 -4.06
C GLU A 44 12.96 5.21 -5.36
N GLU A 45 12.41 4.78 -6.50
CA GLU A 45 12.60 5.41 -7.81
C GLU A 45 11.60 6.55 -8.06
N GLY A 46 10.62 6.71 -7.15
CA GLY A 46 9.54 7.69 -7.26
C GLY A 46 8.39 7.21 -8.14
N GLU A 47 8.33 5.91 -8.45
CA GLU A 47 7.21 5.31 -9.15
C GLU A 47 6.05 5.03 -8.18
N MET A 48 4.84 5.24 -8.68
CA MET A 48 3.61 5.06 -7.90
C MET A 48 3.03 3.67 -8.17
N VAL A 49 3.03 2.82 -7.16
CA VAL A 49 2.53 1.46 -7.18
C VAL A 49 1.20 1.41 -6.44
N VAL A 50 0.19 0.78 -7.04
CA VAL A 50 -1.11 0.55 -6.38
C VAL A 50 -1.12 -0.85 -5.78
N VAL A 51 -1.39 -0.93 -4.48
CA VAL A 51 -1.46 -2.19 -3.74
C VAL A 51 -2.89 -2.37 -3.23
N VAL A 52 -3.52 -3.50 -3.59
CA VAL A 52 -4.87 -3.81 -3.13
C VAL A 52 -4.85 -4.28 -1.68
N LEU A 53 -5.92 -4.03 -0.94
CA LEU A 53 -5.99 -4.42 0.47
C LEU A 53 -5.96 -5.93 0.69
N GLU A 54 -6.36 -6.70 -0.31
CA GLU A 54 -6.32 -8.16 -0.27
C GLU A 54 -4.88 -8.69 -0.14
N ASP A 55 -3.90 -7.93 -0.65
CA ASP A 55 -2.48 -8.25 -0.58
C ASP A 55 -1.83 -7.75 0.73
N ILE A 56 -2.58 -7.04 1.58
CA ILE A 56 -2.08 -6.55 2.87
C ILE A 56 -2.32 -7.61 3.95
N LYS A 57 -1.23 -8.06 4.55
CA LYS A 57 -1.24 -9.03 5.63
C LYS A 57 -1.51 -8.38 6.99
N SER A 58 -0.84 -7.27 7.28
CA SER A 58 -0.99 -6.56 8.53
C SER A 58 -0.65 -5.07 8.41
N ILE A 59 -1.22 -4.24 9.27
CA ILE A 59 -0.87 -2.83 9.38
C ILE A 59 -0.65 -2.49 10.85
N ASP A 60 0.59 -2.10 11.16
CA ASP A 60 0.98 -1.65 12.49
C ASP A 60 1.93 -0.44 12.34
N GLU A 61 3.21 -0.56 12.72
CA GLU A 61 4.23 0.48 12.48
C GLU A 61 4.59 0.65 11.00
N PHE A 62 4.29 -0.37 10.19
CA PHE A 62 4.45 -0.42 8.74
C PHE A 62 3.33 -1.29 8.15
N VAL A 63 3.14 -1.19 6.84
CA VAL A 63 2.24 -2.06 6.08
C VAL A 63 3.03 -3.28 5.64
N GLU A 64 2.62 -4.46 6.07
CA GLU A 64 3.20 -5.74 5.65
C GLU A 64 2.31 -6.36 4.57
N LEU A 65 2.91 -6.73 3.44
CA LEU A 65 2.21 -7.41 2.35
C LEU A 65 2.34 -8.93 2.48
N ASP A 66 1.37 -9.65 1.92
CA ASP A 66 1.40 -11.12 1.81
C ASP A 66 2.03 -11.60 0.49
N VAL A 67 2.32 -10.67 -0.42
CA VAL A 67 2.95 -10.91 -1.73
C VAL A 67 4.40 -10.42 -1.76
N ALA A 68 5.19 -10.88 -2.73
CA ALA A 68 6.55 -10.37 -2.94
C ALA A 68 6.53 -9.06 -3.74
N GLY A 69 7.52 -8.18 -3.53
CA GLY A 69 7.60 -6.89 -4.23
C GLY A 69 7.55 -7.02 -5.77
N ASP A 70 8.20 -8.04 -6.33
CA ASP A 70 8.21 -8.34 -7.77
C ASP A 70 6.81 -8.60 -8.36
N GLU A 71 5.86 -9.07 -7.57
CA GLU A 71 4.49 -9.37 -8.01
C GLU A 71 3.64 -8.10 -8.14
N LEU A 72 3.95 -7.06 -7.35
CA LEU A 72 3.25 -5.77 -7.38
C LEU A 72 3.43 -5.05 -8.72
N TYR A 73 4.63 -5.15 -9.29
CA TYR A 73 4.94 -4.55 -10.61
C TYR A 73 4.32 -5.32 -11.77
N GLN A 74 4.00 -6.61 -11.59
CA GLN A 74 3.31 -7.40 -12.61
C GLN A 74 1.82 -7.10 -12.67
N SER A 75 1.20 -6.79 -11.52
CA SER A 75 -0.23 -6.47 -11.46
C SER A 75 -0.56 -5.06 -11.96
N SER A 76 0.40 -4.14 -11.96
CA SER A 76 0.22 -2.74 -12.40
C SER A 76 0.47 -2.51 -13.89
N GLY A 77 0.98 -3.51 -14.63
CA GLY A 77 1.35 -3.43 -16.04
C GLY A 77 0.37 -4.01 -17.07
N GLY A 78 -0.91 -4.21 -16.72
CA GLY A 78 -1.94 -4.86 -17.56
C GLY A 78 -2.87 -3.92 -18.30
#